data_AF-A0A357L4Z5-F1
#
_entry.id   AF-A0A357L4Z5-F1
#
_cell.length_a   1.000
_cell.length_b   1.000
_cell.length_c   1.000
_cell.angle_alpha   90.00
_cell.angle_beta   90.00
_cell.angle_gamma   90.00
#
_symmetry.space_group_name_H-M   'P 1'
#
loop_
_entity.id
_entity.type
_entity.pdbx_description
1 polymer ?
#
loop_
_entity_poly.entity_id
_entity_poly.type
_entity_poly.pdbx_seq_one_letter_code
_entity_poly.pdbx_strand_id
1 'polypeptide(L)'
;MFAFAVPPGRYEFYNYLIYSTNGAYETRWYSKEDFSVPFDVTPGAVVYLGDVQFVPNTGKNVLGMSVADGGFFRLMDEFDHDLPQLRAKYPDIDWLTAQKAGVLGRTLPPVLFTPSEKGVDRVVPPALLNQ
;
A
#
# COMPACT_ATOMS: atom_id res chain seq x y z
N MET A 1 -7.28 3.03 -9.49
CA MET A 1 -7.74 1.62 -9.55
C MET A 1 -6.92 0.81 -10.55
N PHE A 2 -6.44 -0.35 -10.13
CA PHE A 2 -5.54 -1.20 -10.89
C PHE A 2 -6.00 -2.66 -10.83
N ALA A 3 -5.70 -3.42 -11.87
CA ALA A 3 -5.90 -4.87 -11.92
C ALA A 3 -4.65 -5.49 -12.56
N PHE A 4 -4.23 -6.65 -12.07
CA PHE A 4 -3.01 -7.31 -12.50
C PHE A 4 -3.32 -8.77 -12.82
N ALA A 5 -2.83 -9.26 -13.97
CA ALA A 5 -2.88 -10.68 -14.30
C ALA A 5 -1.65 -11.38 -13.72
N VAL A 6 -1.87 -12.41 -12.91
CA VAL A 6 -0.81 -13.20 -12.27
C VAL A 6 -1.08 -14.69 -12.46
N PRO A 7 -0.06 -15.56 -12.44
CA PRO A 7 -0.26 -17.01 -12.44
C PRO A 7 -1.12 -17.47 -11.25
N PRO A 8 -1.87 -18.57 -11.37
CA PRO A 8 -2.54 -19.18 -10.23
C PRO A 8 -1.53 -19.55 -9.13
N GLY A 9 -1.88 -19.29 -7.88
CA GLY A 9 -0.98 -19.56 -6.76
C GLY A 9 -1.37 -18.83 -5.49
N ARG A 10 -0.59 -19.12 -4.43
CA ARG A 10 -0.69 -18.43 -3.15
C ARG A 10 0.25 -17.24 -3.16
N TYR A 11 -0.28 -16.08 -2.81
CA TYR A 11 0.43 -14.82 -2.75
C TYR A 11 0.31 -14.22 -1.36
N GLU A 12 1.15 -13.22 -1.11
CA GLU A 12 1.01 -12.35 0.03
C GLU A 12 1.28 -10.91 -0.38
N PHE A 13 0.54 -10.00 0.22
CA PHE A 13 0.90 -8.60 0.24
C PHE A 13 1.71 -8.35 1.51
N TYR A 14 3.00 -8.04 1.34
CA TYR A 14 3.99 -8.03 2.44
C TYR A 14 4.84 -6.77 2.50
N ASN A 15 4.75 -5.89 1.49
CA ASN A 15 5.48 -4.63 1.45
C ASN A 15 4.74 -3.63 0.56
N TYR A 16 4.95 -2.34 0.82
CA TYR A 16 4.56 -1.24 -0.04
C TYR A 16 5.63 -0.13 -0.03
N LEU A 17 5.81 0.52 -1.18
CA LEU A 17 6.56 1.75 -1.31
C LEU A 17 5.70 2.75 -2.08
N ILE A 18 5.33 3.84 -1.44
CA ILE A 18 4.70 4.98 -2.10
C ILE A 18 5.76 6.06 -2.24
N TYR A 19 5.83 6.62 -3.44
CA TYR A 19 6.80 7.63 -3.81
C TYR A 19 6.04 8.84 -4.35
N SER A 20 6.36 10.03 -3.84
CA SER A 20 5.89 11.30 -4.38
C SER A 20 7.06 12.24 -4.58
N THR A 21 7.05 12.96 -5.69
CA THR A 21 8.02 14.02 -5.98
C THR A 21 7.30 15.23 -6.54
N ASN A 22 7.77 16.42 -6.18
CA ASN A 22 7.35 17.68 -6.79
C ASN A 22 8.55 18.45 -7.39
N GLY A 23 9.61 17.73 -7.76
CA GLY A 23 10.85 18.27 -8.35
C GLY A 23 11.82 18.88 -7.35
N ALA A 24 11.34 19.48 -6.25
CA ALA A 24 12.19 20.04 -5.18
C ALA A 24 12.29 19.13 -3.96
N TYR A 25 11.31 18.24 -3.78
CA TYR A 25 11.18 17.35 -2.63
C TYR A 25 10.82 15.95 -3.11
N GLU A 26 11.35 14.97 -2.39
CA GLU A 26 11.07 13.55 -2.57
C GLU A 26 10.58 13.00 -1.24
N THR A 27 9.41 12.37 -1.25
CA THR A 27 8.86 11.69 -0.08
C THR A 27 8.63 10.23 -0.41
N ARG A 28 9.18 9.37 0.44
CA ARG A 28 8.97 7.92 0.42
C ARG A 28 8.16 7.51 1.64
N TRP A 29 7.26 6.57 1.44
CA TRP A 29 6.45 5.95 2.48
C TRP A 29 6.52 4.44 2.32
N TYR A 30 6.93 3.75 3.37
CA TYR A 30 7.07 2.29 3.39
C TYR A 30 6.74 1.75 4.79
N SER A 31 6.48 0.45 4.87
CA SER A 31 6.19 -0.24 6.12
C SER A 31 7.41 -0.27 7.04
N LYS A 32 7.22 0.03 8.34
CA LYS A 32 8.29 -0.14 9.35
C LYS A 32 8.48 -1.56 9.84
N GLU A 33 7.42 -2.35 9.75
CA GLU A 33 7.38 -3.71 10.27
C GLU A 33 7.08 -4.67 9.13
N ASP A 34 7.62 -5.88 9.25
CA ASP A 34 7.22 -6.98 8.38
C ASP A 34 5.74 -7.30 8.62
N PHE A 35 5.01 -7.52 7.53
CA PHE A 35 3.64 -8.01 7.60
C PHE A 35 3.41 -9.01 6.47
N SER A 36 2.38 -9.84 6.64
CA SER A 36 1.95 -10.77 5.61
C SER A 36 0.43 -10.78 5.56
N VAL A 37 -0.08 -10.50 4.38
CA VAL A 37 -1.49 -10.54 4.06
C VAL A 37 -1.68 -11.58 2.96
N PRO A 38 -1.88 -12.87 3.31
CA PRO A 38 -1.95 -13.95 2.34
C PRO A 38 -3.29 -13.96 1.60
N PHE A 39 -3.25 -14.35 0.32
CA PHE A 39 -4.44 -14.57 -0.52
C PHE A 39 -4.14 -15.61 -1.61
N ASP A 40 -5.19 -16.27 -2.10
CA ASP A 40 -5.08 -17.31 -3.12
C ASP A 40 -5.71 -16.84 -4.43
N VAL A 41 -4.99 -16.99 -5.53
CA VAL A 41 -5.47 -16.74 -6.89
C VAL A 41 -5.70 -18.08 -7.58
N THR A 42 -6.96 -18.38 -7.89
CA THR A 42 -7.33 -19.57 -8.67
C THR A 42 -7.44 -19.23 -10.17
N PRO A 43 -7.28 -20.21 -11.07
CA PRO A 43 -7.40 -19.96 -12.51
C PRO A 43 -8.73 -19.30 -12.87
N GLY A 44 -8.68 -18.19 -13.62
CA GLY A 44 -9.87 -17.47 -14.11
C GLY A 44 -10.63 -16.66 -13.06
N ALA A 45 -10.20 -16.66 -11.79
CA ALA A 45 -10.83 -15.88 -10.74
C ALA A 45 -10.21 -14.49 -10.59
N VAL A 46 -11.03 -13.52 -10.20
CA VAL A 46 -10.58 -12.19 -9.81
C VAL A 46 -10.58 -12.09 -8.29
N VAL A 47 -9.44 -11.76 -7.70
CA VAL A 47 -9.30 -11.53 -6.25
C VAL A 47 -9.25 -10.03 -5.99
N TYR A 48 -10.23 -9.51 -5.28
CA TYR A 48 -10.27 -8.10 -4.88
C TYR A 48 -9.55 -7.91 -3.54
N LEU A 49 -8.46 -7.15 -3.56
CA LEU A 49 -7.60 -6.90 -2.41
C LEU A 49 -8.03 -5.69 -1.55
N GLY A 50 -8.95 -4.86 -2.04
CA GLY A 50 -9.40 -3.65 -1.34
C GLY A 50 -8.79 -2.36 -1.85
N ASP A 51 -9.18 -1.27 -1.21
CA ASP A 51 -8.59 0.06 -1.37
C ASP A 51 -7.52 0.30 -0.30
N VAL A 52 -6.34 0.78 -0.70
CA VAL A 52 -5.22 1.06 0.20
C VAL A 52 -5.27 2.53 0.59
N GLN A 53 -5.78 2.81 1.80
CA GLN A 53 -5.99 4.17 2.27
C GLN A 53 -4.95 4.59 3.30
N PHE A 54 -4.34 5.76 3.12
CA PHE A 54 -3.46 6.37 4.11
C PHE A 54 -4.28 7.07 5.20
N VAL A 55 -4.02 6.75 6.45
CA VAL A 55 -4.56 7.44 7.63
C VAL A 55 -3.43 8.22 8.30
N PRO A 56 -3.43 9.57 8.23
CA PRO A 56 -2.39 10.38 8.84
C PRO A 56 -2.51 10.37 10.36
N ASN A 57 -1.37 10.29 11.04
CA ASN A 57 -1.24 10.56 12.46
C ASN A 57 -0.88 12.03 12.68
N THR A 58 -1.39 12.61 13.77
CA THR A 58 -1.07 13.97 14.19
C THR A 58 -0.40 13.92 15.56
N GLY A 59 0.81 14.47 15.66
CA GLY A 59 1.57 14.62 16.89
C GLY A 59 1.61 16.06 17.37
N LYS A 60 2.38 16.31 18.43
CA LYS A 60 2.63 17.66 18.96
C LYS A 60 4.13 17.94 18.93
N ASN A 61 4.53 19.12 18.45
CA ASN A 61 5.92 19.56 18.57
C ASN A 61 6.22 20.13 19.97
N VAL A 62 7.47 20.55 20.20
CA VAL A 62 7.92 21.10 21.50
C VAL A 62 7.17 22.36 21.95
N LEU A 63 6.44 23.02 21.05
CA LEU A 63 5.60 24.18 21.31
C LEU A 63 4.11 23.80 21.49
N GLY A 64 3.77 22.51 21.53
CA GLY A 64 2.38 22.03 21.66
C GLY A 64 1.54 22.20 20.40
N MET A 65 2.13 22.57 19.26
CA MET A 65 1.43 22.73 17.99
C MET A 65 1.23 21.36 17.31
N SER A 66 0.08 21.16 16.68
CA SER A 66 -0.18 19.94 15.90
C SER A 66 0.72 19.88 14.67
N VAL A 67 1.42 18.76 14.50
CA VAL A 67 2.29 18.48 13.36
C VAL A 67 2.00 17.09 12.81
N ALA A 68 2.28 16.85 11.52
CA ALA A 68 2.19 15.51 10.96
C ALA A 68 3.19 14.57 11.66
N ASP A 69 2.73 13.38 12.06
CA ASP A 69 3.52 12.41 12.82
C ASP A 69 3.40 11.00 12.19
N GLY A 70 3.58 10.94 10.88
CA GLY A 70 3.41 9.69 10.15
C GLY A 70 1.95 9.32 9.91
N GLY A 71 1.68 8.02 9.90
CA GLY A 71 0.36 7.45 9.65
C GLY A 71 0.44 5.95 9.49
N PHE A 72 -0.68 5.32 9.15
CA PHE A 72 -0.76 3.89 8.82
C PHE A 72 -1.65 3.72 7.59
N PHE A 73 -1.51 2.59 6.90
CA PHE A 73 -2.42 2.24 5.81
C PHE A 73 -3.51 1.28 6.30
N ARG A 74 -4.68 1.36 5.68
CA ARG A 74 -5.75 0.36 5.84
C ARG A 74 -6.09 -0.23 4.48
N LEU A 75 -6.34 -1.54 4.47
CA LEU A 75 -7.03 -2.21 3.37
C LEU A 75 -8.53 -2.12 3.63
N MET A 76 -9.22 -1.29 2.86
CA MET A 76 -10.65 -1.03 3.00
C MET A 76 -11.45 -1.87 2.01
N ASP A 77 -12.63 -2.33 2.45
CA ASP A 77 -13.61 -2.97 1.57
C ASP A 77 -14.45 -1.88 0.89
N GLU A 78 -14.08 -1.52 -0.33
CA GLU A 78 -14.84 -0.61 -1.18
C GLU A 78 -15.41 -1.35 -2.40
N PHE A 79 -15.61 -2.68 -2.30
CA PHE A 79 -15.91 -3.54 -3.44
C PHE A 79 -17.11 -3.06 -4.28
N ASP A 80 -18.22 -2.67 -3.63
CA ASP A 80 -19.44 -2.26 -4.33
C ASP A 80 -19.27 -0.91 -5.04
N HIS A 81 -18.43 -0.03 -4.48
CA HIS A 81 -18.08 1.26 -5.07
C HIS A 81 -17.07 1.09 -6.23
N ASP A 82 -16.14 0.16 -6.06
CA ASP A 82 -15.00 -0.05 -6.94
C ASP A 82 -15.33 -0.91 -8.16
N LEU A 83 -16.16 -1.94 -7.98
CA LEU A 83 -16.45 -2.94 -9.01
C LEU A 83 -17.01 -2.33 -10.32
N PRO A 84 -17.95 -1.37 -10.29
CA PRO A 84 -18.43 -0.73 -11.53
C PRO A 84 -17.33 0.00 -12.30
N GLN A 85 -16.42 0.67 -11.59
CA GLN A 85 -15.31 1.42 -12.19
C GLN A 85 -14.24 0.48 -12.76
N LEU A 86 -13.94 -0.61 -12.06
CA LEU A 86 -13.06 -1.66 -12.53
C LEU A 86 -13.61 -2.35 -13.78
N ARG A 87 -14.91 -2.67 -13.80
CA ARG A 87 -15.61 -3.22 -14.97
C ARG A 87 -15.53 -2.30 -16.19
N ALA A 88 -15.75 -1.00 -15.98
CA ALA A 88 -15.65 -0.02 -17.05
C ALA A 88 -14.21 0.13 -17.57
N LYS A 89 -13.21 0.06 -16.67
CA LYS A 89 -11.80 0.24 -17.02
C LYS A 89 -11.18 -0.99 -17.70
N TYR A 90 -11.60 -2.20 -17.32
CA TYR A 90 -11.08 -3.46 -17.87
C TYR A 90 -12.25 -4.36 -18.33
N PRO A 91 -12.88 -4.05 -19.45
CA PRO A 91 -14.10 -4.74 -19.91
C PRO A 91 -13.88 -6.20 -20.30
N ASP A 92 -12.64 -6.60 -20.61
CA ASP A 92 -12.30 -7.95 -21.08
C ASP A 92 -12.11 -8.98 -19.94
N ILE A 93 -12.20 -8.55 -18.69
CA ILE A 93 -12.11 -9.43 -17.52
C ILE A 93 -13.51 -9.92 -17.14
N ASP A 94 -13.65 -11.21 -16.83
CA ASP A 94 -14.89 -11.75 -16.26
C ASP A 94 -15.02 -11.36 -14.79
N TRP A 95 -15.64 -10.21 -14.55
CA TRP A 95 -15.88 -9.67 -13.21
C TRP A 95 -17.01 -10.37 -12.43
N LEU A 96 -17.63 -11.43 -12.98
CA LEU A 96 -18.57 -12.27 -12.23
C LEU A 96 -17.85 -13.23 -11.28
N THR A 97 -16.57 -13.52 -11.54
CA THR A 97 -15.71 -14.35 -10.69
C THR A 97 -15.03 -13.57 -9.57
N ALA A 98 -15.33 -12.27 -9.45
CA ALA A 98 -14.70 -11.39 -8.48
C ALA A 98 -15.11 -11.74 -7.05
N GLN A 99 -14.11 -12.09 -6.24
CA GLN A 99 -14.27 -12.42 -4.83
C GLN A 99 -13.39 -11.52 -3.96
N LYS A 100 -13.95 -11.07 -2.83
CA LYS A 100 -13.22 -10.31 -1.82
C LYS A 100 -12.17 -11.20 -1.17
N ALA A 101 -10.93 -10.72 -1.07
CA ALA A 101 -9.93 -11.39 -0.26
C ALA A 101 -10.33 -11.33 1.22
N GLY A 102 -10.04 -12.38 2.00
CA GLY A 102 -10.34 -12.45 3.44
C GLY A 102 -9.52 -11.51 4.34
N VAL A 103 -8.96 -10.45 3.76
CA VAL A 103 -7.96 -9.56 4.35
C VAL A 103 -8.42 -8.12 4.45
N LEU A 104 -9.64 -7.82 3.97
CA LEU A 104 -10.25 -6.50 4.05
C LEU A 104 -10.52 -6.10 5.50
N GLY A 105 -10.43 -4.80 5.78
CA GLY A 105 -10.52 -4.23 7.12
C GLY A 105 -9.22 -4.31 7.94
N ARG A 106 -8.15 -4.91 7.39
CA ARG A 106 -6.85 -4.97 8.08
C ARG A 106 -6.15 -3.62 8.07
N THR A 107 -5.64 -3.24 9.23
CA THR A 107 -4.67 -2.16 9.36
C THR A 107 -3.28 -2.70 9.06
N LEU A 108 -2.59 -2.07 8.13
CA LEU A 108 -1.21 -2.38 7.78
C LEU A 108 -0.28 -1.65 8.74
N PRO A 109 0.97 -2.13 8.92
CA PRO A 109 1.89 -1.51 9.84
C PRO A 109 2.14 -0.02 9.52
N PRO A 110 2.51 0.76 10.55
CA PRO A 110 2.70 2.19 10.41
C PRO A 110 3.82 2.54 9.43
N VAL A 111 3.71 3.73 8.87
CA VAL A 111 4.57 4.27 7.82
C VAL A 111 5.72 5.08 8.44
N LEU A 112 6.91 5.06 7.82
CA LEU A 112 7.90 6.13 8.02
C LEU A 112 7.46 7.39 7.26
N PHE A 113 7.14 8.46 8.00
CA PHE A 113 7.26 9.80 7.44
C PHE A 113 8.75 10.11 7.41
N THR A 114 9.41 9.90 6.28
CA THR A 114 10.67 10.60 6.00
C THR A 114 10.29 11.98 5.51
N PRO A 115 10.50 13.07 6.27
CA PRO A 115 10.49 14.40 5.68
C PRO A 115 11.48 14.37 4.52
N SER A 116 11.16 15.04 3.41
CA SER A 116 12.17 15.25 2.37
C SER A 116 13.28 16.11 2.99
N GLU A 117 14.36 15.50 3.45
CA GLU A 117 15.54 16.27 3.81
C GLU A 117 16.09 16.88 2.53
N LYS A 118 16.26 18.20 2.51
CA LYS A 118 17.17 18.80 1.53
C LYS A 118 18.57 18.28 1.82
N GLY A 119 18.97 17.21 1.12
CA GLY A 119 20.38 16.92 0.86
C GLY A 119 21.12 15.95 1.79
N VAL A 120 20.47 15.16 2.65
CA VAL A 120 21.19 14.12 3.39
C VAL A 120 20.30 12.89 3.52
N ASP A 121 20.56 11.90 2.67
CA ASP A 121 20.44 10.50 3.09
C ASP A 121 21.07 9.60 2.01
N ARG A 122 22.39 9.46 2.12
CA ARG A 122 23.03 8.21 1.68
C ARG A 122 22.74 7.17 2.76
N VAL A 123 21.53 6.62 2.76
CA VAL A 123 21.28 5.36 3.45
C VAL A 123 21.68 4.25 2.49
N VAL A 124 22.87 3.71 2.72
CA VAL A 124 23.34 2.50 2.06
C VAL A 124 22.43 1.34 2.50
N PRO A 125 21.87 0.52 1.59
CA PRO A 125 21.09 -0.66 1.97
C PRO A 125 21.92 -1.60 2.85
N PRO A 126 21.34 -2.34 3.81
CA PRO A 126 22.07 -3.29 4.67
C PRO A 126 22.69 -4.52 3.96
N ALA A 127 22.93 -4.48 2.64
CA ALA A 127 23.35 -5.64 1.85
C ALA A 127 24.79 -5.57 1.31
N LEU A 128 25.64 -4.65 1.77
CA LEU A 128 27.05 -4.58 1.35
C LEU A 128 28.02 -4.41 2.54
N LEU A 129 27.85 -5.25 3.57
CA LEU A 129 28.84 -5.51 4.61
C LEU A 129 29.16 -7.00 4.59
N ASN A 130 29.86 -7.43 3.53
CA ASN A 130 30.68 -8.64 3.44
C ASN A 130 31.12 -8.84 1.98
N GLN A 131 32.05 -8.01 1.51
CA GLN A 131 33.12 -8.36 0.55
C GLN A 131 34.32 -7.46 0.82
#